data_AF-A0A5N1IMF3-F1
#
_entry.id   AF-A0A5N1IMF3-F1
#
_cell.length_a   1.000
_cell.length_b   1.000
_cell.length_c   1.000
_cell.angle_alpha   90.00
_cell.angle_beta   90.00
_cell.angle_gamma   90.00
#
_symmetry.space_group_name_H-M   'P 1'
#
loop_
_entity.id
_entity.type
_entity.pdbx_description
1 polymer ?
#
loop_
_entity_poly.entity_id
_entity_poly.type
_entity_poly.pdbx_seq_one_letter_code
_entity_poly.pdbx_strand_id
1 'polypeptide(L)'
;MKKLTEENVIPLFAEEAKKQDENWRKSIPAQVFLNHFFAINYHLEHSATDAGLQHLSFLKNHQADLNPEEVAEITRLLHTCWSTEYALRSTAEFGDEAYLRHALYWTFPQAYYTVFSGIQAFLFTLGIKTNNADVIQREIGRLVVRNAYPKAIGFYAAGPYNDFNIHRLPLAAYKAGLQIAEKEIDAQAQIGQFLRTTRKQRAMALRAQIQANPNTAIRSPKTGDILNRWNAQHWQQITWRMGYTTFFDLLSRLRISSTHREIERFVEAEIDFTLFHKSLLNIVSYLNGVHESYVAKALGLEKYKQLLEELPPHLKNSFVEARFREKIQPLFGDEQELQLGVAA
;
A
#
# COMPACT_ATOMS: atom_id res chain seq x y z
N MET A 1 52.24 -56.34 2.01
CA MET A 1 52.21 -54.86 2.05
C MET A 1 50.99 -54.38 1.29
N LYS A 2 50.03 -53.77 2.00
CA LYS A 2 48.74 -53.30 1.47
C LYS A 2 48.91 -52.02 0.66
N LYS A 3 48.36 -51.96 -0.55
CA LYS A 3 47.96 -50.70 -1.20
C LYS A 3 46.46 -50.54 -0.94
N LEU A 4 46.10 -49.55 -0.13
CA LEU A 4 44.74 -49.04 -0.02
C LEU A 4 44.65 -47.82 -0.95
N THR A 5 43.77 -47.92 -1.92
CA THR A 5 43.33 -46.86 -2.84
C THR A 5 42.64 -45.74 -2.07
N GLU A 6 43.08 -44.51 -2.26
CA GLU A 6 42.34 -43.31 -1.87
C GLU A 6 41.07 -43.25 -2.73
N GLU A 7 39.91 -43.37 -2.07
CA GLU A 7 38.61 -43.13 -2.68
C GLU A 7 38.47 -41.64 -2.99
N ASN A 8 38.20 -41.34 -4.27
CA ASN A 8 37.73 -40.04 -4.71
C ASN A 8 36.36 -39.75 -4.07
N VAL A 9 36.36 -39.03 -2.95
CA VAL A 9 35.15 -38.42 -2.40
C VAL A 9 34.78 -37.22 -3.27
N ILE A 10 33.84 -37.44 -4.20
CA ILE A 10 33.25 -36.39 -5.03
C ILE A 10 32.54 -35.36 -4.12
N PRO A 11 32.76 -34.04 -4.27
CA PRO A 11 32.25 -33.04 -3.34
C PRO A 11 30.78 -32.68 -3.65
N LEU A 12 29.85 -33.63 -3.50
CA LEU A 12 28.41 -33.39 -3.62
C LEU A 12 27.93 -32.27 -2.66
N PHE A 13 28.48 -32.24 -1.45
CA PHE A 13 28.16 -31.22 -0.43
C PHE A 13 28.56 -29.79 -0.83
N ALA A 14 29.61 -29.62 -1.65
CA ALA A 14 30.05 -28.29 -2.08
C ALA A 14 29.16 -27.71 -3.19
N GLU A 15 28.59 -28.57 -4.05
CA GLU A 15 27.61 -28.14 -5.05
C GLU A 15 26.24 -27.86 -4.44
N GLU A 16 25.80 -28.64 -3.46
CA GLU A 16 24.56 -28.39 -2.72
C GLU A 16 24.62 -27.08 -1.92
N ALA A 17 25.73 -26.82 -1.22
CA ALA A 17 25.93 -25.56 -0.49
C ALA A 17 25.97 -24.34 -1.44
N LYS A 18 26.57 -24.47 -2.63
CA LYS A 18 26.56 -23.41 -3.66
C LYS A 18 25.16 -23.18 -4.23
N LYS A 19 24.40 -24.24 -4.51
CA LYS A 19 23.01 -24.13 -4.98
C LYS A 19 22.09 -23.51 -3.92
N GLN A 20 22.28 -23.85 -2.64
CA GLN A 20 21.57 -23.21 -1.54
C GLN A 20 21.93 -21.72 -1.40
N ASP A 21 23.20 -21.33 -1.52
CA ASP A 21 23.62 -19.92 -1.50
C ASP A 21 23.07 -19.15 -2.73
N GLU A 22 23.03 -19.75 -3.92
CA GLU A 22 22.43 -19.15 -5.11
C GLU A 22 20.92 -18.98 -4.99
N ASN A 23 20.20 -19.97 -4.45
CA ASN A 23 18.76 -19.89 -4.21
C ASN A 23 18.43 -18.85 -3.14
N TRP A 24 19.21 -18.79 -2.05
CA TRP A 24 19.12 -17.76 -1.04
C TRP A 24 19.31 -16.35 -1.62
N ARG A 25 20.33 -16.14 -2.46
CA ARG A 25 20.54 -14.83 -3.09
C ARG A 25 19.40 -14.41 -4.01
N LYS A 26 18.73 -15.36 -4.66
CA LYS A 26 17.54 -15.11 -5.50
C LYS A 26 16.31 -14.74 -4.67
N SER A 27 16.19 -15.21 -3.42
CA SER A 27 15.05 -14.90 -2.55
C SER A 27 15.17 -13.54 -1.85
N ILE A 28 16.38 -12.96 -1.73
CA ILE A 28 16.60 -11.66 -1.06
C ILE A 28 15.64 -10.54 -1.54
N PRO A 29 15.41 -10.30 -2.84
CA PRO A 29 14.49 -9.26 -3.29
C PRO A 29 13.05 -9.50 -2.86
N ALA A 30 12.60 -10.75 -2.89
CA ALA A 30 11.28 -11.14 -2.40
C ALA A 30 11.19 -10.90 -0.89
N GLN A 31 12.17 -11.38 -0.12
CA GLN A 31 12.25 -11.16 1.33
C GLN A 31 12.20 -9.68 1.71
N VAL A 32 12.97 -8.83 1.03
CA VAL A 32 12.98 -7.38 1.28
C VAL A 32 11.60 -6.78 1.03
N PHE A 33 10.93 -7.16 -0.05
CA PHE A 33 9.59 -6.67 -0.34
C PHE A 33 8.58 -7.11 0.72
N LEU A 34 8.62 -8.35 1.19
CA LEU A 34 7.74 -8.80 2.28
C LEU A 34 8.01 -8.06 3.58
N ASN A 35 9.28 -7.84 3.91
CA ASN A 35 9.67 -7.10 5.10
C ASN A 35 9.04 -5.72 5.11
N HIS A 36 8.79 -5.10 3.96
CA HIS A 36 8.03 -3.85 3.88
C HIS A 36 6.57 -4.02 4.30
N PHE A 37 5.88 -5.08 3.87
CA PHE A 37 4.50 -5.37 4.31
C PHE A 37 4.45 -5.74 5.78
N PHE A 38 5.36 -6.57 6.27
CA PHE A 38 5.46 -6.90 7.69
C PHE A 38 5.71 -5.69 8.56
N ALA A 39 6.65 -4.82 8.15
CA ALA A 39 6.94 -3.59 8.85
C ALA A 39 5.75 -2.65 8.91
N ILE A 40 4.98 -2.52 7.82
CA ILE A 40 3.76 -1.69 7.82
C ILE A 40 2.71 -2.31 8.73
N ASN A 41 2.47 -3.62 8.64
CA ASN A 41 1.52 -4.29 9.53
C ASN A 41 1.92 -4.12 11.01
N TYR A 42 3.19 -4.36 11.33
CA TYR A 42 3.73 -4.15 12.68
C TYR A 42 3.51 -2.70 13.14
N HIS A 43 3.86 -1.73 12.30
CA HIS A 43 3.68 -0.31 12.61
C HIS A 43 2.21 0.03 12.85
N LEU A 44 1.29 -0.50 12.03
CA LEU A 44 -0.15 -0.31 12.22
C LEU A 44 -0.60 -0.84 13.59
N GLU A 45 -0.21 -2.06 13.95
CA GLU A 45 -0.60 -2.72 15.20
C GLU A 45 -0.02 -2.01 16.45
N HIS A 46 1.17 -1.43 16.34
CA HIS A 46 1.89 -0.81 17.46
C HIS A 46 1.78 0.73 17.51
N SER A 47 1.14 1.35 16.51
CA SER A 47 0.87 2.79 16.46
C SER A 47 -0.28 3.26 17.37
N ALA A 48 -0.85 2.37 18.18
CA ALA A 48 -2.07 2.55 18.97
C ALA A 48 -2.04 3.70 20.01
N THR A 49 -0.90 4.35 20.24
CA THR A 49 -0.74 5.41 21.23
C THR A 49 -1.07 6.83 20.76
N ASP A 50 -1.26 7.08 19.46
CA ASP A 50 -1.48 8.45 18.94
C ASP A 50 -2.77 8.60 18.14
N ALA A 51 -3.75 9.28 18.74
CA ALA A 51 -4.90 9.95 18.10
C ALA A 51 -5.50 9.22 16.88
N GLY A 52 -6.46 8.32 17.13
CA GLY A 52 -7.25 7.66 16.09
C GLY A 52 -8.00 8.63 15.17
N LEU A 53 -8.63 8.08 14.12
CA LEU A 53 -9.29 8.85 13.06
C LEU A 53 -10.27 9.91 13.59
N GLN A 54 -10.98 9.61 14.69
CA GLN A 54 -11.90 10.50 15.40
C GLN A 54 -11.28 11.85 15.84
N HIS A 55 -9.97 11.93 16.02
CA HIS A 55 -9.29 13.16 16.45
C HIS A 55 -8.76 13.99 15.27
N LEU A 56 -8.82 13.49 14.03
CA LEU A 56 -8.37 14.24 12.87
C LEU A 56 -9.34 15.37 12.55
N SER A 57 -8.85 16.61 12.57
CA SER A 57 -9.64 17.78 12.16
C SER A 57 -10.18 17.65 10.74
N PHE A 58 -9.46 16.94 9.86
CA PHE A 58 -9.92 16.68 8.49
C PHE A 58 -11.21 15.85 8.47
N LEU A 59 -11.33 14.80 9.31
CA LEU A 59 -12.56 14.01 9.41
C LEU A 59 -13.68 14.80 10.08
N LYS A 60 -13.38 15.53 11.17
CA LYS A 60 -14.38 16.32 11.90
C LYS A 60 -15.06 17.36 11.00
N ASN A 61 -14.27 17.99 10.13
CA ASN A 61 -14.75 19.00 9.18
C ASN A 61 -15.19 18.39 7.84
N HIS A 62 -15.18 17.07 7.70
CA HIS A 62 -15.58 16.42 6.46
C HIS A 62 -17.10 16.50 6.31
N GLN A 63 -17.53 17.23 5.29
CA GLN A 63 -18.91 17.34 4.87
C GLN A 63 -18.94 17.21 3.35
N ALA A 64 -19.96 16.53 2.84
CA ALA A 64 -20.18 16.37 1.41
C ALA A 64 -21.65 16.63 1.12
N ASP A 65 -21.91 17.42 0.08
CA ASP A 65 -23.25 17.57 -0.48
C ASP A 65 -23.37 16.61 -1.66
N LEU A 66 -23.95 15.44 -1.41
CA LEU A 66 -24.01 14.33 -2.37
C LEU A 66 -25.38 14.26 -3.01
N ASN A 67 -25.41 14.32 -4.35
CA ASN A 67 -26.64 14.08 -5.09
C ASN A 67 -26.94 12.57 -5.20
N PRO A 68 -28.18 12.19 -5.57
CA PRO A 68 -28.56 10.77 -5.64
C PRO A 68 -27.70 9.92 -6.59
N GLU A 69 -27.20 10.48 -7.69
CA GLU A 69 -26.33 9.77 -8.63
C GLU A 69 -24.96 9.48 -8.02
N GLU A 70 -24.41 10.44 -7.26
CA GLU A 70 -23.14 10.28 -6.55
C GLU A 70 -23.27 9.23 -5.45
N VAL A 71 -24.38 9.22 -4.71
CA VAL A 71 -24.66 8.19 -3.70
C VAL A 71 -24.72 6.79 -4.34
N ALA A 72 -25.38 6.67 -5.50
CA ALA A 72 -25.45 5.40 -6.23
C ALA A 72 -24.05 4.92 -6.68
N GLU A 73 -23.22 5.83 -7.20
CA GLU A 73 -21.87 5.49 -7.65
C GLU A 73 -20.94 5.14 -6.47
N ILE A 74 -21.01 5.87 -5.36
CA ILE A 74 -20.30 5.54 -4.12
C ILE A 74 -20.70 4.13 -3.64
N THR A 75 -22.00 3.82 -3.65
CA THR A 75 -22.52 2.50 -3.26
C THR A 75 -21.94 1.40 -4.15
N ARG A 76 -21.92 1.62 -5.46
CA ARG A 76 -21.32 0.68 -6.43
C ARG A 76 -19.82 0.47 -6.17
N LEU A 77 -19.09 1.53 -5.86
CA LEU A 77 -17.66 1.47 -5.53
C LEU A 77 -17.42 0.72 -4.21
N LEU A 78 -18.24 0.96 -3.18
CA LEU A 78 -18.17 0.22 -1.91
C LEU A 78 -18.47 -1.27 -2.09
N HIS A 79 -19.50 -1.64 -2.86
CA HIS A 79 -19.78 -3.04 -3.18
C HIS A 79 -18.61 -3.72 -3.89
N THR A 80 -17.94 -3.01 -4.80
CA THR A 80 -16.73 -3.49 -5.48
C THR A 80 -15.58 -3.67 -4.48
N CYS A 81 -15.36 -2.68 -3.61
CA CYS A 81 -14.36 -2.71 -2.54
C CYS A 81 -14.55 -3.93 -1.64
N TRP A 82 -15.75 -4.10 -1.07
CA TRP A 82 -16.07 -5.17 -0.12
C TRP A 82 -16.05 -6.56 -0.77
N SER A 83 -16.61 -6.71 -1.98
CA SER A 83 -16.59 -8.01 -2.67
C SER A 83 -15.17 -8.43 -3.04
N THR A 84 -14.31 -7.48 -3.41
CA THR A 84 -12.90 -7.76 -3.70
C THR A 84 -12.13 -8.11 -2.42
N GLU A 85 -12.41 -7.42 -1.31
CA GLU A 85 -11.81 -7.76 -0.01
C GLU A 85 -12.27 -9.14 0.49
N TYR A 86 -13.54 -9.47 0.30
CA TYR A 86 -14.07 -10.79 0.61
C TYR A 86 -13.30 -11.90 -0.12
N ALA A 87 -13.07 -11.75 -1.43
CA ALA A 87 -12.28 -12.71 -2.21
C ALA A 87 -10.83 -12.84 -1.71
N LEU A 88 -10.22 -11.73 -1.30
CA LEU A 88 -8.89 -11.73 -0.69
C LEU A 88 -8.89 -12.50 0.64
N ARG A 89 -9.89 -12.27 1.50
CA ARG A 89 -10.06 -12.94 2.80
C ARG A 89 -10.24 -14.44 2.63
N SER A 90 -11.14 -14.87 1.75
CA SER A 90 -11.37 -16.30 1.49
C SER A 90 -10.08 -17.00 1.04
N THR A 91 -9.26 -16.34 0.23
CA THR A 91 -7.97 -16.92 -0.19
C THR A 91 -7.03 -17.14 0.99
N ALA A 92 -6.98 -16.20 1.94
CA ALA A 92 -6.11 -16.30 3.11
C ALA A 92 -6.60 -17.35 4.14
N GLU A 93 -7.90 -17.64 4.19
CA GLU A 93 -8.50 -18.58 5.16
C GLU A 93 -8.40 -20.06 4.74
N PHE A 94 -8.45 -20.37 3.44
CA PHE A 94 -8.62 -21.75 2.94
C PHE A 94 -7.35 -22.38 2.35
N GLY A 95 -6.22 -21.68 2.34
CA GLY A 95 -5.01 -22.10 1.64
C GLY A 95 -4.00 -22.86 2.49
N ASP A 96 -3.47 -23.97 1.98
CA ASP A 96 -2.16 -24.47 2.41
C ASP A 96 -1.02 -23.57 1.86
N GLU A 97 0.21 -23.76 2.32
CA GLU A 97 1.32 -22.88 1.95
C GLU A 97 1.61 -22.89 0.43
N ALA A 98 1.44 -24.05 -0.22
CA ALA A 98 1.63 -24.19 -1.66
C ALA A 98 0.55 -23.42 -2.44
N TYR A 99 -0.71 -23.52 -2.02
CA TYR A 99 -1.81 -22.73 -2.56
C TYR A 99 -1.56 -21.23 -2.36
N LEU A 100 -1.18 -20.80 -1.15
CA LEU A 100 -0.92 -19.39 -0.85
C LEU A 100 0.22 -18.80 -1.68
N ARG A 101 1.24 -19.61 -2.01
CA ARG A 101 2.31 -19.21 -2.94
C ARG A 101 1.78 -18.91 -4.33
N HIS A 102 0.95 -19.79 -4.89
CA HIS A 102 0.35 -19.56 -6.21
C HIS A 102 -0.75 -18.50 -6.19
N ALA A 103 -1.36 -18.27 -5.02
CA ALA A 103 -2.42 -17.29 -4.87
C ALA A 103 -1.98 -15.83 -5.06
N LEU A 104 -0.68 -15.55 -4.95
CA LEU A 104 -0.14 -14.20 -5.15
C LEU A 104 -0.53 -13.60 -6.51
N TYR A 105 -0.73 -14.42 -7.55
CA TYR A 105 -1.17 -13.95 -8.86
C TYR A 105 -2.54 -13.26 -8.84
N TRP A 106 -3.43 -13.60 -7.91
CA TRP A 106 -4.73 -12.93 -7.77
C TRP A 106 -4.83 -12.09 -6.49
N THR A 107 -4.19 -12.46 -5.38
CA THR A 107 -4.27 -11.66 -4.15
C THR A 107 -3.58 -10.30 -4.28
N PHE A 108 -2.51 -10.19 -5.08
CA PHE A 108 -1.85 -8.92 -5.35
C PHE A 108 -2.79 -7.92 -6.06
N PRO A 109 -3.38 -8.25 -7.22
CA PRO A 109 -4.43 -7.43 -7.82
C PRO A 109 -5.61 -7.17 -6.88
N GLN A 110 -6.11 -8.19 -6.17
CA GLN A 110 -7.26 -8.02 -5.27
C GLN A 110 -6.97 -7.00 -4.17
N ALA A 111 -5.79 -7.07 -3.52
CA ALA A 111 -5.38 -6.13 -2.49
C ALA A 111 -5.21 -4.70 -3.03
N TYR A 112 -4.71 -4.53 -4.25
CA TYR A 112 -4.66 -3.22 -4.88
C TYR A 112 -6.06 -2.68 -5.20
N TYR A 113 -6.89 -3.48 -5.89
CA TYR A 113 -8.17 -3.01 -6.43
C TYR A 113 -9.25 -2.81 -5.36
N THR A 114 -9.24 -3.57 -4.27
CA THR A 114 -10.14 -3.31 -3.14
C THR A 114 -9.86 -1.92 -2.54
N VAL A 115 -8.60 -1.61 -2.22
CA VAL A 115 -8.22 -0.30 -1.68
C VAL A 115 -8.40 0.81 -2.72
N PHE A 116 -8.13 0.53 -3.98
CA PHE A 116 -8.40 1.46 -5.08
C PHE A 116 -9.87 1.88 -5.12
N SER A 117 -10.80 0.93 -5.08
CA SER A 117 -12.24 1.22 -5.07
C SER A 117 -12.68 1.94 -3.80
N GLY A 118 -12.14 1.59 -2.63
CA GLY A 118 -12.37 2.32 -1.38
C GLY A 118 -11.89 3.78 -1.45
N ILE A 119 -10.70 4.01 -2.01
CA ILE A 119 -10.18 5.36 -2.27
C ILE A 119 -11.06 6.12 -3.24
N GLN A 120 -11.53 5.48 -4.32
CA GLN A 120 -12.43 6.14 -5.26
C GLN A 120 -13.72 6.58 -4.57
N ALA A 121 -14.34 5.71 -3.77
CA ALA A 121 -15.53 6.06 -3.01
C ALA A 121 -15.29 7.28 -2.10
N PHE A 122 -14.15 7.31 -1.41
CA PHE A 122 -13.74 8.46 -0.60
C PHE A 122 -13.48 9.73 -1.45
N LEU A 123 -12.78 9.63 -2.57
CA LEU A 123 -12.51 10.77 -3.44
C LEU A 123 -13.79 11.35 -4.04
N PHE A 124 -14.81 10.52 -4.29
CA PHE A 124 -16.14 10.97 -4.69
C PHE A 124 -16.78 11.89 -3.65
N THR A 125 -16.60 11.63 -2.35
CA THR A 125 -17.09 12.52 -1.28
C THR A 125 -16.37 13.87 -1.23
N LEU A 126 -15.22 13.98 -1.89
CA LEU A 126 -14.46 15.21 -2.07
C LEU A 126 -14.72 15.86 -3.44
N GLY A 127 -15.67 15.35 -4.22
CA GLY A 127 -15.97 15.84 -5.58
C GLY A 127 -14.96 15.43 -6.65
N ILE A 128 -14.03 14.52 -6.33
CA ILE A 128 -12.98 14.05 -7.26
C ILE A 128 -13.45 12.75 -7.93
N LYS A 129 -13.96 12.88 -9.16
CA LYS A 129 -14.56 11.79 -9.93
C LYS A 129 -13.58 11.31 -11.00
N THR A 130 -12.76 10.32 -10.69
CA THR A 130 -11.81 9.76 -11.67
C THR A 130 -11.52 8.28 -11.42
N ASN A 131 -11.14 7.59 -12.47
CA ASN A 131 -10.60 6.23 -12.45
C ASN A 131 -9.12 6.20 -12.86
N ASN A 132 -8.48 7.36 -13.08
CA ASN A 132 -7.09 7.44 -13.46
C ASN A 132 -6.18 7.23 -12.24
N ALA A 133 -5.45 6.12 -12.22
CA ALA A 133 -4.60 5.74 -11.10
C ALA A 133 -3.52 6.78 -10.76
N ASP A 134 -2.93 7.45 -11.75
CA ASP A 134 -1.90 8.47 -11.51
C ASP A 134 -2.48 9.75 -10.92
N VAL A 135 -3.74 10.07 -11.24
CA VAL A 135 -4.46 11.19 -10.62
C VAL A 135 -4.80 10.83 -9.17
N ILE A 136 -5.39 9.66 -8.95
CA ILE A 136 -5.75 9.16 -7.61
C ILE A 136 -4.52 9.16 -6.70
N GLN A 137 -3.40 8.60 -7.16
CA GLN A 137 -2.16 8.55 -6.39
C GLN A 137 -1.64 9.95 -6.01
N ARG A 138 -1.79 10.95 -6.89
CA ARG A 138 -1.44 12.35 -6.60
C ARG A 138 -2.38 12.96 -5.56
N GLU A 139 -3.68 12.71 -5.65
CA GLU A 139 -4.65 13.21 -4.67
C GLU A 139 -4.45 12.58 -3.29
N ILE A 140 -4.20 11.26 -3.23
CA ILE A 140 -3.84 10.58 -1.97
C ILE A 140 -2.58 11.19 -1.37
N GLY A 141 -1.56 11.46 -2.20
CA GLY A 141 -0.36 12.16 -1.75
C GLY A 141 -0.66 13.51 -1.07
N ARG A 142 -1.57 14.31 -1.65
CA ARG A 142 -1.98 15.59 -1.07
C ARG A 142 -2.77 15.41 0.23
N LEU A 143 -3.67 14.43 0.28
CA LEU A 143 -4.48 14.12 1.46
C LEU A 143 -3.60 13.67 2.63
N VAL A 144 -2.60 12.81 2.38
CA VAL A 144 -1.61 12.42 3.37
C VAL A 144 -0.90 13.65 3.93
N VAL A 145 -0.35 14.52 3.07
CA VAL A 145 0.34 15.74 3.52
C VAL A 145 -0.58 16.67 4.31
N ARG A 146 -1.86 16.78 3.93
CA ARG A 146 -2.88 17.56 4.63
C ARG A 146 -3.40 16.94 5.94
N ASN A 147 -2.79 15.84 6.40
CA ASN A 147 -3.15 15.16 7.64
C ASN A 147 -4.59 14.61 7.62
N ALA A 148 -5.06 14.18 6.44
CA ALA A 148 -6.33 13.48 6.26
C ALA A 148 -6.26 11.98 6.59
N TYR A 149 -5.08 11.48 6.98
CA TYR A 149 -4.87 10.08 7.31
C TYR A 149 -4.28 9.96 8.71
N PRO A 150 -4.64 8.92 9.50
CA PRO A 150 -4.05 8.68 10.81
C PRO A 150 -2.53 8.60 10.75
N LYS A 151 -1.84 8.93 11.84
CA LYS A 151 -0.38 8.96 11.90
C LYS A 151 0.26 7.67 11.39
N ALA A 152 -0.34 6.52 11.71
CA ALA A 152 0.07 5.18 11.31
C ALA A 152 0.25 4.98 9.79
N ILE A 153 -0.46 5.77 8.97
CA ILE A 153 -0.36 5.75 7.49
C ILE A 153 -0.18 7.15 6.91
N GLY A 154 0.04 8.15 7.78
CA GLY A 154 0.20 9.55 7.43
C GLY A 154 1.62 9.90 6.98
N PHE A 155 2.50 8.91 6.86
CA PHE A 155 3.88 9.06 6.41
C PHE A 155 4.01 9.18 4.90
N TYR A 156 5.06 9.85 4.44
CA TYR A 156 5.31 10.03 3.02
C TYR A 156 6.78 10.37 2.72
N ALA A 157 7.18 10.20 1.46
CA ALA A 157 8.44 10.70 0.94
C ALA A 157 8.26 11.81 -0.10
N ALA A 158 9.18 12.77 -0.05
CA ALA A 158 9.30 13.91 -0.95
C ALA A 158 10.77 14.18 -1.30
N GLY A 159 11.03 15.22 -2.08
CA GLY A 159 12.39 15.65 -2.43
C GLY A 159 12.89 15.17 -3.80
N PRO A 160 14.00 15.75 -4.29
CA PRO A 160 14.56 15.44 -5.60
C PRO A 160 15.31 14.10 -5.63
N TYR A 161 15.64 13.62 -6.83
CA TYR A 161 16.36 12.36 -7.01
C TYR A 161 17.69 12.36 -6.24
N ASN A 162 17.99 11.25 -5.56
CA ASN A 162 19.12 11.06 -4.64
C ASN A 162 19.10 11.86 -3.33
N ASP A 163 18.10 12.71 -3.10
CA ASP A 163 17.92 13.47 -1.86
C ASP A 163 16.45 13.41 -1.40
N PHE A 164 16.03 12.19 -1.05
CA PHE A 164 14.66 11.93 -0.61
C PHE A 164 14.52 12.12 0.90
N ASN A 165 13.53 12.92 1.29
CA ASN A 165 13.16 13.14 2.66
C ASN A 165 11.95 12.28 3.03
N ILE A 166 12.05 11.59 4.16
CA ILE A 166 10.95 10.83 4.75
C ILE A 166 10.32 11.68 5.84
N HIS A 167 9.00 11.83 5.79
CA HIS A 167 8.23 12.64 6.72
C HIS A 167 7.35 11.76 7.60
N ARG A 168 7.21 12.16 8.88
CA ARG A 168 6.36 11.52 9.90
C ARG A 168 6.72 10.06 10.23
N LEU A 169 7.97 9.68 9.96
CA LEU A 169 8.61 8.44 10.45
C LEU A 169 10.00 8.80 11.00
N PRO A 170 10.11 9.17 12.28
CA PRO A 170 11.36 9.66 12.86
C PRO A 170 12.50 8.62 12.81
N LEU A 171 12.18 7.33 12.81
CA LEU A 171 13.15 6.24 12.78
C LEU A 171 13.41 5.71 11.35
N ALA A 172 12.90 6.36 10.31
CA ALA A 172 13.12 5.96 8.91
C ALA A 172 14.53 6.24 8.36
N ALA A 173 15.40 6.88 9.15
CA ALA A 173 16.80 7.12 8.79
C ALA A 173 17.71 5.92 9.14
N TYR A 174 17.25 5.00 9.99
CA TYR A 174 18.01 3.81 10.36
C TYR A 174 18.15 2.84 9.18
N LYS A 175 19.18 2.00 9.24
CA LYS A 175 19.45 0.99 8.20
C LYS A 175 18.47 -0.18 8.34
N ALA A 176 17.67 -0.40 7.31
CA ALA A 176 16.79 -1.57 7.23
C ALA A 176 17.61 -2.88 7.14
N GLY A 177 17.24 -3.86 7.96
CA GLY A 177 17.81 -5.22 7.95
C GLY A 177 17.14 -6.16 6.94
N LEU A 178 17.59 -7.41 6.89
CA LEU A 178 16.89 -8.48 6.16
C LEU A 178 15.93 -9.28 7.05
N GLN A 179 16.00 -9.08 8.36
CA GLN A 179 15.11 -9.73 9.33
C GLN A 179 13.73 -9.06 9.32
N ILE A 180 12.72 -9.85 9.72
CA ILE A 180 11.38 -9.35 9.98
C ILE A 180 11.44 -8.33 11.12
N ALA A 181 10.63 -7.27 11.04
CA ALA A 181 10.61 -6.23 12.06
C ALA A 181 10.03 -6.79 13.37
N GLU A 182 10.81 -6.73 14.45
CA GLU A 182 10.38 -7.10 15.81
C GLU A 182 10.17 -5.86 16.70
N LYS A 183 10.69 -4.71 16.27
CA LYS A 183 10.66 -3.44 17.00
C LYS A 183 10.30 -2.30 16.06
N GLU A 184 9.78 -1.23 16.64
CA GLU A 184 9.33 -0.04 15.91
C GLU A 184 10.46 0.62 15.09
N ILE A 185 11.69 0.58 15.57
CA ILE A 185 12.86 1.07 14.83
C ILE A 185 13.08 0.31 13.52
N ASP A 186 12.93 -1.01 13.56
CA ASP A 186 13.10 -1.88 12.39
C ASP A 186 11.95 -1.66 11.42
N ALA A 187 10.72 -1.56 11.94
CA ALA A 187 9.54 -1.29 11.14
C ALA A 187 9.65 0.03 10.38
N GLN A 188 9.95 1.14 11.07
CA GLN A 188 10.10 2.43 10.41
C GLN A 188 11.30 2.50 9.46
N ALA A 189 12.40 1.81 9.76
CA ALA A 189 13.54 1.71 8.85
C ALA A 189 13.15 1.00 7.54
N GLN A 190 12.41 -0.11 7.62
CA GLN A 190 11.87 -0.82 6.46
C GLN A 190 10.91 0.04 5.66
N ILE A 191 9.98 0.74 6.32
CA ILE A 191 9.04 1.67 5.66
C ILE A 191 9.81 2.81 4.96
N GLY A 192 10.82 3.36 5.64
CA GLY A 192 11.72 4.36 5.09
C GLY A 192 12.44 3.89 3.83
N GLN A 193 13.01 2.68 3.87
CA GLN A 193 13.66 2.06 2.71
C GLN A 193 12.66 1.91 1.55
N PHE A 194 11.48 1.33 1.83
CA PHE A 194 10.41 1.18 0.86
C PHE A 194 10.07 2.50 0.15
N LEU A 195 9.86 3.58 0.91
CA LEU A 195 9.51 4.88 0.36
C LEU A 195 10.62 5.42 -0.56
N ARG A 196 11.89 5.32 -0.13
CA ARG A 196 13.05 5.76 -0.92
C ARG A 196 13.20 4.97 -2.21
N THR A 197 13.14 3.64 -2.15
CA THR A 197 13.31 2.78 -3.32
C THR A 197 12.18 2.96 -4.32
N THR A 198 10.94 3.08 -3.83
CA THR A 198 9.76 3.29 -4.67
C THR A 198 9.82 4.65 -5.36
N ARG A 199 10.20 5.71 -4.63
CA ARG A 199 10.41 7.03 -5.22
C ARG A 199 11.54 7.02 -6.26
N LYS A 200 12.64 6.31 -6.00
CA LYS A 200 13.74 6.11 -6.97
C LYS A 200 13.24 5.45 -8.26
N GLN A 201 12.50 4.36 -8.14
CA GLN A 201 11.93 3.64 -9.29
C GLN A 201 11.00 4.54 -10.12
N ARG A 202 10.09 5.27 -9.46
CA ARG A 202 9.18 6.21 -10.13
C ARG A 202 9.94 7.32 -10.88
N ALA A 203 11.01 7.87 -10.29
CA ALA A 203 11.83 8.88 -10.95
C ALA A 203 12.53 8.33 -12.20
N MET A 204 13.08 7.11 -12.11
CA MET A 204 13.71 6.43 -13.25
C MET A 204 12.70 6.15 -14.37
N ALA A 205 11.50 5.68 -14.02
CA ALA A 205 10.41 5.43 -14.98
C ALA A 205 9.96 6.73 -15.68
N LEU A 206 9.79 7.82 -14.92
CA LEU A 206 9.45 9.13 -15.48
C LEU A 206 10.54 9.64 -16.42
N ARG A 207 11.82 9.46 -16.06
CA ARG A 207 12.93 9.78 -16.95
C ARG A 207 12.84 8.99 -18.26
N ALA A 208 12.64 7.68 -18.19
CA ALA A 208 12.52 6.84 -19.38
C ALA A 208 11.37 7.30 -20.29
N GLN A 209 10.21 7.59 -19.70
CA GLN A 209 9.04 8.10 -20.43
C GLN A 209 9.32 9.44 -21.13
N ILE A 210 9.95 10.39 -20.43
CA ILE A 210 10.27 11.72 -20.98
C ILE A 210 11.30 11.61 -22.11
N GLN A 211 12.30 10.76 -21.96
CA GLN A 211 13.37 10.58 -22.95
C GLN A 211 12.90 9.77 -24.18
N ALA A 212 11.88 8.91 -24.03
CA ALA A 212 11.30 8.15 -25.13
C ALA A 212 10.50 9.04 -26.11
N ASN A 213 9.99 10.18 -25.66
CA ASN A 213 9.26 11.13 -26.52
C ASN A 213 10.21 12.24 -27.02
N PRO A 214 10.51 12.32 -28.33
CA PRO A 214 11.45 13.30 -28.89
C PRO A 214 11.10 14.76 -28.62
N ASN A 215 9.81 15.07 -28.41
CA ASN A 215 9.30 16.42 -28.15
C ASN A 215 9.51 16.87 -26.69
N THR A 216 9.59 15.93 -25.75
CA THR A 216 9.81 16.21 -24.32
C THR A 216 11.20 15.86 -23.84
N ALA A 217 11.99 15.15 -24.65
CA ALA A 217 13.32 14.71 -24.30
C ALA A 217 14.23 15.91 -23.98
N ILE A 218 14.85 15.88 -22.80
CA ILE A 218 15.87 16.84 -22.40
C ILE A 218 17.12 16.59 -23.26
N ARG A 219 17.58 17.66 -23.92
CA ARG A 219 18.68 17.64 -24.89
C ARG A 219 19.88 18.45 -24.42
N SER A 220 21.04 18.12 -24.97
CA SER A 220 22.28 18.86 -24.79
C SER A 220 22.15 20.25 -25.43
N PRO A 221 22.40 21.35 -24.69
CA PRO A 221 22.42 22.69 -25.28
C PRO A 221 23.52 22.87 -26.32
N LYS A 222 24.57 22.05 -26.27
CA LYS A 222 25.73 22.13 -27.17
C LYS A 222 25.56 21.32 -28.45
N THR A 223 24.95 20.14 -28.37
CA THR A 223 24.88 19.19 -29.50
C THR A 223 23.46 18.97 -30.03
N GLY A 224 22.42 19.36 -29.28
CA GLY A 224 21.03 19.08 -29.63
C GLY A 224 20.59 17.62 -29.41
N ASP A 225 21.51 16.73 -29.04
CA ASP A 225 21.23 15.31 -28.82
C ASP A 225 20.52 15.05 -27.49
N ILE A 226 19.78 13.94 -27.42
CA ILE A 226 19.10 13.47 -26.22
C ILE A 226 20.13 13.11 -25.14
N LEU A 227 19.90 13.55 -23.89
CA LEU A 227 20.86 13.37 -22.80
C LEU A 227 20.86 11.95 -22.19
N ASN A 228 21.99 11.26 -22.35
CA ASN A 228 22.23 9.96 -21.71
C ASN A 228 22.53 10.04 -20.21
N ARG A 229 23.04 11.18 -19.72
CA ARG A 229 23.36 11.41 -18.29
C ARG A 229 22.69 12.68 -17.79
N TRP A 230 22.10 12.59 -16.60
CA TRP A 230 21.34 13.67 -15.99
C TRP A 230 22.07 14.20 -14.75
N ASN A 231 22.19 15.52 -14.65
CA ASN A 231 22.70 16.20 -13.46
C ASN A 231 21.54 16.47 -12.47
N ALA A 232 21.85 17.07 -11.32
CA ALA A 232 20.86 17.40 -10.30
C ALA A 232 19.73 18.30 -10.82
N GLN A 233 20.04 19.28 -11.69
CA GLN A 233 19.04 20.19 -12.26
C GLN A 233 18.05 19.45 -13.18
N HIS A 234 18.52 18.55 -14.04
CA HIS A 234 17.64 17.74 -14.90
C HIS A 234 16.71 16.86 -14.07
N TRP A 235 17.24 16.28 -12.98
CA TRP A 235 16.43 15.51 -12.05
C TRP A 235 15.37 16.36 -11.36
N GLN A 236 15.75 17.53 -10.85
CA GLN A 236 14.84 18.46 -10.18
C GLN A 236 13.67 18.88 -11.09
N GLN A 237 13.93 19.10 -12.40
CA GLN A 237 12.92 19.46 -13.39
C GLN A 237 11.78 18.44 -13.53
N ILE A 238 12.04 17.15 -13.27
CA ILE A 238 11.02 16.10 -13.40
C ILE A 238 10.48 15.63 -12.06
N THR A 239 11.31 15.61 -11.01
CA THR A 239 10.91 15.02 -9.73
C THR A 239 9.90 15.87 -8.97
N TRP A 240 9.83 17.18 -9.25
CA TRP A 240 8.81 18.05 -8.64
C TRP A 240 7.39 17.65 -9.06
N ARG A 241 7.20 17.10 -10.27
CA ARG A 241 5.89 16.69 -10.81
C ARG A 241 5.42 15.32 -10.32
N MET A 242 6.31 14.54 -9.70
CA MET A 242 5.99 13.18 -9.25
C MET A 242 4.99 13.14 -8.09
N GLY A 243 4.80 14.25 -7.39
CA GLY A 243 4.03 14.30 -6.15
C GLY A 243 4.72 13.55 -5.02
N TYR A 244 3.92 13.09 -4.07
CA TYR A 244 4.38 12.38 -2.88
C TYR A 244 4.36 10.86 -3.10
N THR A 245 5.21 10.15 -2.36
CA THR A 245 5.21 8.69 -2.27
C THR A 245 4.65 8.30 -0.90
N THR A 246 3.62 7.47 -0.85
CA THR A 246 2.81 7.17 0.34
C THR A 246 2.58 5.68 0.52
N PHE A 247 1.75 5.27 1.49
CA PHE A 247 1.30 3.88 1.64
C PHE A 247 0.66 3.33 0.35
N PHE A 248 -0.03 4.17 -0.43
CA PHE A 248 -0.74 3.71 -1.63
C PHE A 248 0.24 3.31 -2.75
N ASP A 249 1.43 3.91 -2.78
CA ASP A 249 2.50 3.50 -3.69
C ASP A 249 2.96 2.06 -3.43
N LEU A 250 2.82 1.55 -2.20
CA LEU A 250 3.16 0.16 -1.88
C LEU A 250 2.20 -0.79 -2.59
N LEU A 251 0.90 -0.54 -2.45
CA LEU A 251 -0.13 -1.35 -3.08
C LEU A 251 -0.05 -1.25 -4.61
N SER A 252 0.30 -0.08 -5.15
CA SER A 252 0.52 0.08 -6.60
C SER A 252 1.62 -0.83 -7.14
N ARG A 253 2.60 -1.25 -6.32
CA ARG A 253 3.63 -2.24 -6.72
C ARG A 253 3.08 -3.66 -6.85
N LEU A 254 1.92 -3.95 -6.27
CA LEU A 254 1.23 -5.24 -6.41
C LEU A 254 0.46 -5.34 -7.73
N ARG A 255 0.22 -4.24 -8.44
CA ARG A 255 -0.51 -4.27 -9.71
C ARG A 255 0.30 -5.05 -10.75
N ILE A 256 -0.32 -6.04 -11.39
CA ILE A 256 0.28 -6.71 -12.55
C ILE A 256 0.41 -5.69 -13.68
N SER A 257 1.65 -5.31 -14.00
CA SER A 257 1.96 -4.53 -15.20
C SER A 257 3.35 -4.87 -15.69
N SER A 258 3.65 -4.53 -16.95
CA SER A 258 4.98 -4.71 -17.55
C SER A 258 6.13 -4.10 -16.74
N THR A 259 5.81 -3.10 -15.89
CA THR A 259 6.72 -2.41 -14.98
C THR A 259 6.84 -3.05 -13.59
N HIS A 260 5.94 -3.94 -13.19
CA HIS A 260 5.88 -4.56 -11.86
C HIS A 260 5.91 -6.08 -11.99
N ARG A 261 7.11 -6.63 -12.18
CA ARG A 261 7.38 -8.08 -12.22
C ARG A 261 7.68 -8.66 -10.85
N GLU A 262 7.04 -8.11 -9.81
CA GLU A 262 7.32 -8.52 -8.44
C GLU A 262 6.88 -9.99 -8.24
N ILE A 263 5.70 -10.39 -8.77
CA ILE A 263 5.15 -11.76 -8.65
C ILE A 263 6.11 -12.83 -9.20
N GLU A 264 6.78 -12.60 -10.33
CA GLU A 264 7.74 -13.54 -10.92
C GLU A 264 8.87 -13.88 -9.96
N ARG A 265 9.24 -12.95 -9.06
CA ARG A 265 10.30 -13.14 -8.06
C ARG A 265 9.83 -13.88 -6.81
N PHE A 266 8.51 -13.98 -6.58
CA PHE A 266 7.95 -14.60 -5.37
C PHE A 266 7.74 -16.10 -5.50
N VAL A 267 7.45 -16.59 -6.70
CA VAL A 267 7.15 -18.02 -6.91
C VAL A 267 8.37 -18.91 -6.59
N GLU A 268 9.57 -18.38 -6.77
CA GLU A 268 10.83 -19.08 -6.51
C GLU A 268 11.43 -18.77 -5.12
N ALA A 269 10.78 -17.91 -4.32
CA ALA A 269 11.31 -17.47 -3.03
C ALA A 269 10.83 -18.37 -1.87
N GLU A 270 11.75 -18.74 -0.99
CA GLU A 270 11.45 -19.38 0.29
C GLU A 270 11.07 -18.33 1.32
N ILE A 271 9.76 -18.13 1.51
CA ILE A 271 9.20 -17.09 2.37
C ILE A 271 7.97 -17.60 3.12
N ASP A 272 7.60 -16.95 4.22
CA ASP A 272 6.37 -17.23 4.95
C ASP A 272 5.15 -16.60 4.24
N PHE A 273 4.53 -17.37 3.35
CA PHE A 273 3.35 -16.94 2.59
C PHE A 273 2.14 -16.70 3.51
N THR A 274 1.96 -17.51 4.55
CA THR A 274 0.85 -17.37 5.51
C THR A 274 0.91 -16.04 6.23
N LEU A 275 2.08 -15.71 6.79
CA LEU A 275 2.30 -14.44 7.46
C LEU A 275 2.13 -13.27 6.49
N PHE A 276 2.60 -13.41 5.25
CA PHE A 276 2.46 -12.39 4.21
C PHE A 276 0.99 -12.08 3.91
N HIS A 277 0.17 -13.09 3.61
CA HIS A 277 -1.25 -12.89 3.32
C HIS A 277 -1.98 -12.28 4.52
N LYS A 278 -1.65 -12.72 5.75
CA LYS A 278 -2.20 -12.12 6.97
C LYS A 278 -1.87 -10.63 7.09
N SER A 279 -0.60 -10.27 6.87
CA SER A 279 -0.15 -8.88 6.92
C SER A 279 -0.77 -8.02 5.82
N LEU A 280 -0.85 -8.56 4.60
CA LEU A 280 -1.52 -7.90 3.47
C LEU A 280 -3.00 -7.63 3.78
N LEU A 281 -3.70 -8.64 4.31
CA LEU A 281 -5.12 -8.52 4.67
C LEU A 281 -5.33 -7.48 5.78
N ASN A 282 -4.50 -7.48 6.81
CA ASN A 282 -4.58 -6.50 7.90
C ASN A 282 -4.39 -5.06 7.37
N ILE A 283 -3.41 -4.85 6.50
CA ILE A 283 -3.17 -3.55 5.84
C ILE A 283 -4.39 -3.13 5.03
N VAL A 284 -4.90 -4.00 4.16
CA VAL A 284 -6.10 -3.74 3.35
C VAL A 284 -7.29 -3.38 4.23
N SER A 285 -7.56 -4.19 5.27
CA SER A 285 -8.67 -3.97 6.18
C SER A 285 -8.54 -2.69 7.00
N TYR A 286 -7.31 -2.25 7.30
CA TYR A 286 -7.07 -0.97 7.96
C TYR A 286 -7.38 0.19 7.02
N LEU A 287 -6.83 0.15 5.79
CA LEU A 287 -6.98 1.21 4.79
C LEU A 287 -8.44 1.39 4.38
N ASN A 288 -9.12 0.29 4.04
CA ASN A 288 -10.54 0.31 3.69
C ASN A 288 -11.38 0.86 4.85
N GLY A 289 -11.08 0.46 6.09
CA GLY A 289 -11.73 1.03 7.28
C GLY A 289 -11.60 2.55 7.40
N VAL A 290 -10.43 3.11 7.07
CA VAL A 290 -10.24 4.57 7.05
C VAL A 290 -11.06 5.22 5.93
N HIS A 291 -11.04 4.68 4.72
CA HIS A 291 -11.80 5.26 3.60
C HIS A 291 -13.31 5.15 3.80
N GLU A 292 -13.80 4.01 4.29
CA GLU A 292 -15.20 3.80 4.64
C GLU A 292 -15.66 4.75 5.74
N SER A 293 -14.80 5.06 6.72
CA SER A 293 -15.13 6.03 7.76
C SER A 293 -15.41 7.42 7.18
N TYR A 294 -14.64 7.85 6.18
CA TYR A 294 -14.91 9.10 5.46
C TYR A 294 -16.22 9.02 4.66
N VAL A 295 -16.45 7.91 3.97
CA VAL A 295 -17.68 7.72 3.20
C VAL A 295 -18.92 7.70 4.09
N ALA A 296 -18.86 7.01 5.23
CA ALA A 296 -19.92 7.01 6.23
C ALA A 296 -20.17 8.42 6.78
N LYS A 297 -19.11 9.20 7.04
CA LYS A 297 -19.23 10.58 7.49
C LYS A 297 -19.92 11.47 6.46
N ALA A 298 -19.61 11.28 5.18
CA ALA A 298 -20.23 12.00 4.06
C ALA A 298 -21.70 11.63 3.82
N LEU A 299 -22.04 10.33 3.89
CA LEU A 299 -23.40 9.84 3.67
C LEU A 299 -24.32 10.06 4.88
N GLY A 300 -23.74 10.12 6.07
CA GLY A 300 -24.46 10.04 7.34
C GLY A 300 -24.69 8.59 7.78
N LEU A 301 -24.75 8.40 9.10
CA LEU A 301 -24.79 7.07 9.73
C LEU A 301 -26.01 6.25 9.30
N GLU A 302 -27.20 6.86 9.24
CA GLU A 302 -28.43 6.16 8.89
C GLU A 302 -28.42 5.66 7.44
N LYS A 303 -27.92 6.48 6.51
CA LYS A 303 -27.79 6.05 5.11
C LYS A 303 -26.76 4.93 4.99
N TYR A 304 -25.66 5.02 5.72
CA TYR A 304 -24.66 3.95 5.74
C TYR A 304 -25.23 2.63 6.28
N LYS A 305 -26.05 2.66 7.34
CA LYS A 305 -26.75 1.46 7.85
C LYS A 305 -27.67 0.83 6.80
N GLN A 306 -28.43 1.64 6.06
CA GLN A 306 -29.27 1.13 4.96
C GLN A 306 -28.44 0.35 3.93
N LEU A 307 -27.25 0.85 3.58
CA LEU A 307 -26.34 0.13 2.67
C LEU A 307 -25.91 -1.23 3.22
N LEU A 308 -25.73 -1.34 4.55
CA LEU A 308 -25.37 -2.60 5.20
C LEU A 308 -26.52 -3.61 5.16
N GLU A 309 -27.77 -3.17 5.32
CA GLU A 309 -28.96 -4.04 5.24
C GLU A 309 -29.17 -4.62 3.83
N GLU A 310 -28.83 -3.82 2.81
CA GLU A 310 -28.91 -4.16 1.39
C GLU A 310 -27.72 -4.99 0.87
N LEU A 311 -26.79 -5.38 1.75
CA LEU A 311 -25.61 -6.14 1.34
C LEU A 311 -25.98 -7.46 0.63
N PRO A 312 -25.22 -7.86 -0.41
CA PRO A 312 -25.32 -9.19 -0.99
C PRO A 312 -25.11 -10.31 0.03
N PRO A 313 -25.70 -11.51 -0.17
CA PRO A 313 -25.63 -12.61 0.79
C PRO A 313 -24.22 -12.99 1.26
N HIS A 314 -23.22 -12.96 0.38
CA HIS A 314 -21.83 -13.29 0.72
C HIS A 314 -21.15 -12.24 1.61
N LEU A 315 -21.72 -11.03 1.73
CA LEU A 315 -21.22 -9.95 2.60
C LEU A 315 -22.06 -9.76 3.86
N LYS A 316 -23.23 -10.40 3.98
CA LYS A 316 -24.05 -10.35 5.20
C LYS A 316 -23.34 -11.06 6.35
N ASN A 317 -23.44 -10.52 7.57
CA ASN A 317 -22.77 -11.02 8.77
C ASN A 317 -21.24 -11.19 8.60
N SER A 318 -20.62 -10.37 7.75
CA SER A 318 -19.21 -10.48 7.41
C SER A 318 -18.33 -9.42 8.11
N PHE A 319 -17.06 -9.34 7.70
CA PHE A 319 -16.11 -8.32 8.14
C PHE A 319 -16.61 -6.87 7.95
N VAL A 320 -17.54 -6.63 7.02
CA VAL A 320 -18.10 -5.28 6.77
C VAL A 320 -18.91 -4.80 7.99
N GLU A 321 -19.77 -5.65 8.53
CA GLU A 321 -20.56 -5.33 9.73
C GLU A 321 -19.68 -5.23 10.98
N ALA A 322 -18.68 -6.11 11.12
CA ALA A 322 -17.70 -6.02 12.21
C ALA A 322 -16.94 -4.68 12.16
N ARG A 323 -16.42 -4.30 10.99
CA ARG A 323 -15.77 -3.00 10.76
C ARG A 323 -16.69 -1.82 11.07
N PHE A 324 -17.96 -1.90 10.67
CA PHE A 324 -18.94 -0.88 11.00
C PHE A 324 -19.04 -0.67 12.52
N ARG A 325 -19.28 -1.74 13.28
CA ARG A 325 -19.43 -1.69 14.75
C ARG A 325 -18.15 -1.21 15.45
N GLU A 326 -17.00 -1.71 15.02
CA GLU A 326 -15.73 -1.49 15.73
C GLU A 326 -15.04 -0.17 15.36
N LYS A 327 -15.20 0.31 14.11
CA LYS A 327 -14.42 1.44 13.59
C LYS A 327 -15.25 2.63 13.14
N ILE A 328 -16.42 2.40 12.55
CA ILE A 328 -17.20 3.46 11.89
C ILE A 328 -18.23 4.06 12.84
N GLN A 329 -19.06 3.21 13.46
CA GLN A 329 -20.12 3.63 14.38
C GLN A 329 -19.60 4.50 15.55
N PRO A 330 -18.44 4.19 16.18
CA PRO A 330 -17.92 5.02 17.26
C PRO A 330 -17.59 6.47 16.86
N LEU A 331 -17.37 6.74 15.58
CA LEU A 331 -17.05 8.09 15.08
C LEU A 331 -18.23 9.07 15.17
N PHE A 332 -19.43 8.57 15.42
CA PHE A 332 -20.67 9.36 15.53
C PHE A 332 -21.17 9.48 16.98
N GLY A 333 -20.53 8.82 17.95
CA GLY A 333 -20.99 8.75 19.34
C GLY A 333 -21.07 10.11 20.05
N ASP A 334 -20.15 11.03 19.75
CA ASP A 334 -20.14 12.37 20.36
C ASP A 334 -21.19 13.33 19.75
N GLU A 335 -21.70 13.05 18.54
CA GLU A 335 -22.65 13.94 17.86
C GLU A 335 -24.09 13.78 18.37
N GLN A 336 -24.43 12.61 18.93
CA GLN A 336 -25.76 12.34 19.49
C GLN A 336 -25.96 12.98 20.88
N GLU A 337 -24.91 13.08 21.71
CA GLU A 337 -25.01 13.76 23.02
C GLU A 337 -25.12 15.28 22.86
N LEU A 338 -24.44 15.88 21.87
CA LEU A 338 -24.51 17.31 21.59
C LEU A 338 -25.87 17.77 21.04
N GLN A 339 -26.56 16.93 20.26
CA GLN A 339 -27.91 17.27 19.77
C GLN A 339 -28.99 17.20 20.85
N LEU A 340 -28.81 16.34 21.87
CA LEU A 340 -29.72 16.27 23.02
C LEU A 340 -29.49 17.41 24.03
N GLY A 341 -28.28 17.98 24.09
CA GLY A 341 -27.95 19.11 24.98
C GLY A 341 -28.39 20.49 24.47
N VAL A 342 -28.71 20.64 23.17
CA VAL A 342 -29.19 21.91 22.58
C VAL A 342 -30.73 21.95 22.51
N ALA A 343 -31.39 20.81 22.72
CA ALA A 343 -32.85 20.68 22.75
C ALA A 343 -33.45 20.61 24.17
N ALA A 344 -32.66 20.90 25.22
CA ALA A 344 -33.08 20.85 26.62
C ALA A 344 -33.25 22.24 27.25
#